data_AF-A0A511Z627-F1
#
_entry.id   AF-A0A511Z627-F1
#
_cell.length_a   1.000
_cell.length_b   1.000
_cell.length_c   1.000
_cell.angle_alpha   90.00
_cell.angle_beta   90.00
_cell.angle_gamma   90.00
#
_symmetry.space_group_name_H-M   'P 1'
#
loop_
_entity.id
_entity.type
_entity.pdbx_description
1 polymer ?
#
loop_
_entity_poly.entity_id
_entity_poly.type
_entity_poly.pdbx_seq_one_letter_code
_entity_poly.pdbx_strand_id
1 'polypeptide(L)'
;MPNHQQQILSLIEDSQDFTQLHNHFNRFNPFKVLQVDNYEIRHSNVLAWLMDPQQNHDLGSYFIKKLIAKVFVNPANYEDEDKIANYDVLQLSRHSYHDLVVYKELATPNRKRIDLLAVSDLHQVVVLIENKFWSNESEGQLEEYIEFVRTAYAGYKIIPVFLTLQDEEPTHEDYLMLGYSDVLDILNNMTDANKEYMHPDVHSFISYYIDILEDQLVQNDELNAKGMALYKNHKEAVDLLASAGKRRLAESSFANELSRIYGQYKETIDFVVKVGSSFLREAFIRFARKLEWPEHLYTPHFRVPHFIEQTWDEHFDESDLRKKWWMNKGLIAWFEQSDERLKLKVEVGPLHHEDRVRLLQALKVRGGDVKEQAFEEGRQYTRIYMDADRPTSWEDVDSLMDCMLHLYEKESFQSLLRLTNEAVVMGNDQSNPIIEPAQFKVDSPLEKAFTLFVNEQRIASDYYNVNHTVPSFMEQEWTQLPSAYRVTEKYWLGYPLIAWFRRRNSTVRLIVEVGPLPHMERTHLLKSLEEQGIPVRALAFEEGRRFTRIYSKAIPVENMEDAEELKAAMDGLIADHEYVAVRERIARVVEGLRVKK
;
A
#
# COMPACT_ATOMS: atom_id res chain seq x y z
N MET A 1 -35.64 -13.38 7.15
CA MET A 1 -36.62 -12.90 6.14
C MET A 1 -37.20 -11.53 6.51
N PRO A 2 -37.80 -11.29 7.70
CA PRO A 2 -38.40 -9.97 8.02
C PRO A 2 -37.37 -8.83 8.14
N ASN A 3 -36.18 -9.13 8.67
CA ASN A 3 -35.13 -8.14 8.93
C ASN A 3 -34.58 -7.49 7.64
N HIS A 4 -34.31 -8.29 6.60
CA HIS A 4 -33.75 -7.76 5.34
C HIS A 4 -34.73 -6.86 4.58
N GLN A 5 -36.05 -7.17 4.61
CA GLN A 5 -37.06 -6.32 3.98
C GLN A 5 -37.18 -4.97 4.67
N GLN A 6 -37.11 -4.95 6.00
CA GLN A 6 -37.11 -3.71 6.78
C GLN A 6 -35.85 -2.87 6.53
N GLN A 7 -34.68 -3.51 6.43
CA GLN A 7 -33.43 -2.82 6.13
C GLN A 7 -33.43 -2.20 4.71
N ILE A 8 -34.00 -2.90 3.72
CA ILE A 8 -34.14 -2.37 2.35
C ILE A 8 -35.14 -1.21 2.32
N LEU A 9 -36.28 -1.32 3.01
CA LEU A 9 -37.25 -0.23 3.12
C LEU A 9 -36.62 0.99 3.80
N SER A 10 -35.87 0.78 4.89
CA SER A 10 -35.17 1.86 5.58
C SER A 10 -34.11 2.54 4.71
N LEU A 11 -33.42 1.78 3.84
CA LEU A 11 -32.49 2.35 2.87
C LEU A 11 -33.20 3.22 1.82
N ILE A 12 -34.32 2.75 1.27
CA ILE A 12 -34.96 3.38 0.09
C ILE A 12 -35.93 4.51 0.50
N GLU A 13 -36.72 4.29 1.54
CA GLU A 13 -37.82 5.20 1.93
C GLU A 13 -37.39 6.19 3.04
N ASP A 14 -36.57 5.76 3.99
CA ASP A 14 -36.24 6.58 5.16
C ASP A 14 -34.95 7.41 4.97
N SER A 15 -34.13 7.08 3.95
CA SER A 15 -32.85 7.77 3.74
C SER A 15 -32.96 8.93 2.74
N GLN A 16 -32.83 10.15 3.27
CA GLN A 16 -32.72 11.36 2.46
C GLN A 16 -31.49 11.33 1.55
N ASP A 17 -30.36 10.79 2.02
CA ASP A 17 -29.13 10.68 1.25
C ASP A 17 -29.30 9.73 0.06
N PHE A 18 -30.01 8.60 0.25
CA PHE A 18 -30.30 7.67 -0.84
C PHE A 18 -31.18 8.33 -1.90
N THR A 19 -32.20 9.08 -1.47
CA THR A 19 -33.07 9.84 -2.37
C THR A 19 -32.29 10.89 -3.17
N GLN A 20 -31.38 11.62 -2.53
CA GLN A 20 -30.54 12.62 -3.20
C GLN A 20 -29.60 11.99 -4.23
N LEU A 21 -28.90 10.91 -3.88
CA LEU A 21 -28.07 10.17 -4.83
C LEU A 21 -28.90 9.59 -5.98
N HIS A 22 -30.08 9.04 -5.68
CA HIS A 22 -30.97 8.51 -6.70
C HIS A 22 -31.42 9.58 -7.70
N ASN A 23 -31.82 10.75 -7.20
CA ASN A 23 -32.18 11.89 -8.05
C ASN A 23 -30.98 12.39 -8.87
N HIS A 24 -29.77 12.39 -8.30
CA HIS A 24 -28.55 12.76 -9.01
C HIS A 24 -28.27 11.82 -10.18
N PHE A 25 -28.26 10.50 -9.94
CA PHE A 25 -27.95 9.53 -11.00
C PHE A 25 -29.06 9.40 -12.05
N ASN A 26 -30.32 9.66 -11.69
CA ASN A 26 -31.48 9.63 -12.59
C ASN A 26 -31.87 10.99 -13.18
N ARG A 27 -31.05 12.03 -12.98
CA ARG A 27 -31.26 13.30 -13.67
C ARG A 27 -31.23 13.09 -15.18
N PHE A 28 -32.03 13.86 -15.89
CA PHE A 28 -32.05 13.80 -17.34
C PHE A 28 -30.65 14.09 -17.90
N ASN A 29 -30.12 13.16 -18.68
CA ASN A 29 -28.86 13.32 -19.39
C ASN A 29 -28.96 12.61 -20.76
N PRO A 30 -28.80 13.33 -21.88
CA PRO A 30 -28.92 12.75 -23.22
C PRO A 30 -27.98 11.56 -23.48
N PHE A 31 -26.77 11.57 -22.90
CA PHE A 31 -25.80 10.47 -23.07
C PHE A 31 -26.29 9.18 -22.41
N LYS A 32 -26.86 9.29 -21.19
CA LYS A 32 -27.46 8.14 -20.48
C LYS A 32 -28.72 7.63 -21.20
N VAL A 33 -29.57 8.54 -21.67
CA VAL A 33 -30.80 8.19 -22.40
C VAL A 33 -30.49 7.42 -23.69
N LEU A 34 -29.44 7.83 -24.41
CA LEU A 34 -28.97 7.16 -25.62
C LEU A 34 -28.07 5.93 -25.33
N GLN A 35 -27.75 5.67 -24.06
CA GLN A 35 -26.83 4.61 -23.61
C GLN A 35 -25.45 4.69 -24.29
N VAL A 36 -24.92 5.90 -24.47
CA VAL A 36 -23.63 6.15 -25.16
C VAL A 36 -22.50 6.49 -24.19
N ASP A 37 -22.81 6.65 -22.91
CA ASP A 37 -21.94 7.06 -21.81
C ASP A 37 -20.85 6.03 -21.43
N ASN A 38 -20.94 4.79 -21.91
CA ASN A 38 -19.98 3.73 -21.63
C ASN A 38 -19.09 3.36 -22.83
N TYR A 39 -19.21 4.07 -23.95
CA TYR A 39 -18.50 3.74 -25.19
C TYR A 39 -17.33 4.72 -25.42
N GLU A 40 -16.10 4.21 -25.35
CA GLU A 40 -14.85 4.97 -25.57
C GLU A 40 -14.89 5.85 -26.83
N ILE A 41 -15.37 5.28 -27.95
CA ILE A 41 -15.57 5.98 -29.23
C ILE A 41 -16.44 7.24 -29.09
N ARG A 42 -17.43 7.24 -28.19
CA ARG A 42 -18.34 8.38 -27.98
C ARG A 42 -17.65 9.50 -27.23
N HIS A 43 -16.79 9.18 -26.26
CA HIS A 43 -15.91 10.16 -25.62
C HIS A 43 -14.93 10.77 -26.64
N SER A 44 -14.31 9.95 -27.49
CA SER A 44 -13.43 10.44 -28.57
C SER A 44 -14.17 11.39 -29.53
N ASN A 45 -15.45 11.15 -29.82
CA ASN A 45 -16.26 12.07 -30.64
C ASN A 45 -16.45 13.45 -29.98
N VAL A 46 -16.73 13.48 -28.67
CA VAL A 46 -16.89 14.74 -27.92
C VAL A 46 -15.57 15.49 -27.85
N LEU A 47 -14.47 14.79 -27.52
CA LEU A 47 -13.12 15.38 -27.48
C LEU A 47 -12.71 15.95 -28.84
N ALA A 48 -12.93 15.20 -29.93
CA ALA A 48 -12.62 15.69 -31.27
C ALA A 48 -13.39 16.96 -31.62
N TRP A 49 -14.68 17.02 -31.27
CA TRP A 49 -15.50 18.19 -31.47
C TRP A 49 -14.97 19.39 -30.68
N LEU A 50 -14.59 19.20 -29.41
CA LEU A 50 -14.03 20.27 -28.56
C LEU A 50 -12.64 20.75 -29.00
N MET A 51 -11.81 19.87 -29.56
CA MET A 51 -10.45 20.19 -29.98
C MET A 51 -10.40 20.94 -31.31
N ASP A 52 -11.37 20.73 -32.20
CA ASP A 52 -11.37 21.31 -33.55
C ASP A 52 -11.89 22.76 -33.54
N PRO A 53 -11.03 23.78 -33.73
CA PRO A 53 -11.38 25.19 -33.63
C PRO A 53 -12.40 25.66 -34.68
N GLN A 54 -12.67 24.86 -35.72
CA GLN A 54 -13.61 25.18 -36.80
C GLN A 54 -15.02 24.64 -36.53
N GLN A 55 -15.22 23.90 -35.44
CA GLN A 55 -16.53 23.37 -35.06
C GLN A 55 -17.43 24.44 -34.43
N ASN A 56 -18.71 24.08 -34.30
CA ASN A 56 -19.79 24.96 -33.85
C ASN A 56 -19.96 25.02 -32.32
N HIS A 57 -18.86 24.99 -31.56
CA HIS A 57 -18.88 25.10 -30.10
C HIS A 57 -18.46 26.48 -29.57
N ASP A 58 -18.17 27.44 -30.46
CA ASP A 58 -17.85 28.85 -30.12
C ASP A 58 -16.63 29.09 -29.21
N LEU A 59 -15.72 28.10 -29.11
CA LEU A 59 -14.55 28.17 -28.21
C LEU A 59 -13.22 28.30 -28.95
N GLY A 60 -13.24 28.23 -30.28
CA GLY A 60 -12.03 28.21 -31.10
C GLY A 60 -11.01 27.19 -30.56
N SER A 61 -9.75 27.60 -30.41
CA SER A 61 -8.67 26.72 -29.94
C SER A 61 -8.52 26.65 -28.42
N TYR A 62 -9.50 27.10 -27.62
CA TYR A 62 -9.36 27.17 -26.17
C TYR A 62 -9.10 25.79 -25.53
N PHE A 63 -9.92 24.79 -25.87
CA PHE A 63 -9.84 23.46 -25.26
C PHE A 63 -8.51 22.78 -25.55
N ILE A 64 -8.08 22.71 -26.82
CA ILE A 64 -6.80 22.08 -27.19
C ILE A 64 -5.59 22.79 -26.55
N LYS A 65 -5.61 24.12 -26.46
CA LYS A 65 -4.54 24.88 -25.77
C LYS A 65 -4.44 24.48 -24.30
N LYS A 66 -5.59 24.36 -23.62
CA LYS A 66 -5.63 23.95 -22.22
C LYS A 66 -5.24 22.48 -22.04
N LEU A 67 -5.65 21.61 -22.96
CA LEU A 67 -5.26 20.20 -22.99
C LEU A 67 -3.74 20.05 -23.09
N ILE A 68 -3.12 20.68 -24.10
CA ILE A 68 -1.66 20.66 -24.29
C ILE A 68 -0.95 21.24 -23.05
N ALA A 69 -1.44 22.35 -22.51
CA ALA A 69 -0.86 22.93 -21.30
C ALA A 69 -0.94 21.96 -20.11
N LYS A 70 -2.08 21.31 -19.89
CA LYS A 70 -2.28 20.30 -18.82
C LYS A 70 -1.32 19.12 -18.96
N VAL A 71 -1.09 18.62 -20.18
CA VAL A 71 -0.12 17.55 -20.45
C VAL A 71 1.28 17.92 -19.92
N PHE A 72 1.77 19.13 -20.21
CA PHE A 72 3.12 19.56 -19.82
C PHE A 72 3.25 20.04 -18.37
N VAL A 73 2.15 20.26 -17.65
CA VAL A 73 2.18 20.59 -16.21
C VAL A 73 1.70 19.43 -15.34
N ASN A 74 1.44 18.26 -15.92
CA ASN A 74 1.14 17.05 -15.18
C ASN A 74 2.43 16.54 -14.50
N PRO A 75 2.47 16.36 -13.16
CA PRO A 75 3.65 15.88 -12.43
C PRO A 75 4.25 14.61 -13.00
N ALA A 76 3.41 13.65 -13.43
CA ALA A 76 3.87 12.39 -14.02
C ALA A 76 4.66 12.56 -15.34
N ASN A 77 4.60 13.75 -15.95
CA ASN A 77 5.31 14.07 -17.18
C ASN A 77 6.49 15.04 -16.96
N TYR A 78 6.30 16.14 -16.22
CA TYR A 78 7.33 17.18 -16.14
C TYR A 78 8.48 16.86 -15.18
N GLU A 79 8.28 15.93 -14.24
CA GLU A 79 9.33 15.48 -13.32
C GLU A 79 10.33 14.55 -14.03
N ASP A 80 9.93 13.95 -15.15
CA ASP A 80 10.80 13.20 -16.06
C ASP A 80 11.40 14.17 -17.10
N GLU A 81 12.58 14.70 -16.79
CA GLU A 81 13.26 15.68 -17.63
C GLU A 81 13.46 15.18 -19.08
N ASP A 82 13.70 13.88 -19.27
CA ASP A 82 13.95 13.28 -20.59
C ASP A 82 12.68 13.29 -21.46
N LYS A 83 11.50 13.07 -20.87
CA LYS A 83 10.21 13.16 -21.59
C LYS A 83 9.92 14.56 -22.10
N ILE A 84 10.24 15.60 -21.32
CA ILE A 84 9.91 16.99 -21.68
C ILE A 84 11.03 17.74 -22.40
N ALA A 85 12.29 17.28 -22.33
CA ALA A 85 13.46 17.95 -22.87
C ALA A 85 13.34 18.32 -24.37
N ASN A 86 12.57 17.54 -25.13
CA ASN A 86 12.39 17.72 -26.56
C ASN A 86 11.33 18.77 -26.96
N TYR A 87 10.64 19.37 -25.98
CA TYR A 87 9.55 20.33 -26.18
C TYR A 87 9.88 21.71 -25.63
N ASP A 88 9.74 22.74 -26.46
CA ASP A 88 9.67 24.12 -25.98
C ASP A 88 8.22 24.42 -25.59
N VAL A 89 7.88 24.14 -24.33
CA VAL A 89 6.53 24.30 -23.78
C VAL A 89 6.04 25.75 -23.91
N LEU A 90 6.93 26.73 -23.72
CA LEU A 90 6.59 28.14 -23.87
C LEU A 90 6.26 28.48 -25.33
N GLN A 91 7.00 27.94 -26.30
CA GLN A 91 6.68 28.08 -27.71
C GLN A 91 5.34 27.43 -28.05
N LEU A 92 5.13 26.17 -27.65
CA LEU A 92 3.90 25.42 -27.92
C LEU A 92 2.67 26.13 -27.34
N SER A 93 2.76 26.65 -26.11
CA SER A 93 1.65 27.38 -25.47
C SER A 93 1.24 28.67 -26.19
N ARG A 94 2.15 29.25 -26.98
CA ARG A 94 1.91 30.50 -27.75
C ARG A 94 1.31 30.25 -29.13
N HIS A 95 1.30 29.01 -29.60
CA HIS A 95 0.69 28.66 -30.88
C HIS A 95 -0.82 28.93 -30.84
N SER A 96 -1.34 29.44 -31.95
CA SER A 96 -2.74 29.83 -32.04
C SER A 96 -3.66 28.62 -32.20
N TYR A 97 -3.16 27.56 -32.87
CA TYR A 97 -3.88 26.34 -33.23
C TYR A 97 -5.22 26.59 -33.93
N HIS A 98 -5.37 27.72 -34.65
CA HIS A 98 -6.61 27.99 -35.39
C HIS A 98 -6.77 27.11 -36.63
N ASP A 99 -5.67 26.54 -37.13
CA ASP A 99 -5.57 25.69 -38.32
C ASP A 99 -5.68 24.19 -37.98
N LEU A 100 -5.84 23.86 -36.70
CA LEU A 100 -5.85 22.48 -36.24
C LEU A 100 -6.97 21.69 -36.93
N VAL A 101 -6.62 20.53 -37.48
CA VAL A 101 -7.55 19.55 -38.05
C VAL A 101 -7.51 18.28 -37.21
N VAL A 102 -8.67 17.78 -36.81
CA VAL A 102 -8.79 16.59 -35.96
C VAL A 102 -9.31 15.40 -36.76
N TYR A 103 -8.52 14.33 -36.81
CA TYR A 103 -8.88 13.03 -37.36
C TYR A 103 -9.29 12.09 -36.23
N LYS A 104 -10.25 11.22 -36.53
CA LYS A 104 -10.74 10.18 -35.62
C LYS A 104 -10.58 8.82 -36.27
N GLU A 105 -10.34 7.78 -35.46
CA GLU A 105 -10.35 6.39 -35.92
C GLU A 105 -9.42 6.15 -37.13
N LEU A 106 -8.27 6.81 -37.13
CA LEU A 106 -7.36 6.83 -38.27
C LEU A 106 -6.69 5.46 -38.42
N ALA A 107 -6.99 4.77 -39.52
CA ALA A 107 -6.47 3.43 -39.77
C ALA A 107 -4.96 3.44 -40.08
N THR A 108 -4.21 2.60 -39.37
CA THR A 108 -2.80 2.30 -39.64
C THR A 108 -2.66 1.20 -40.70
N PRO A 109 -1.46 0.98 -41.27
CA PRO A 109 -1.22 -0.11 -42.22
C PRO A 109 -1.61 -1.50 -41.71
N ASN A 110 -1.54 -1.74 -40.40
CA ASN A 110 -1.90 -3.03 -39.78
C ASN A 110 -3.39 -3.12 -39.39
N ARG A 111 -4.23 -2.18 -39.87
CA ARG A 111 -5.67 -2.09 -39.57
C ARG A 111 -6.03 -1.77 -38.12
N LYS A 112 -5.07 -1.39 -37.29
CA LYS A 112 -5.36 -0.74 -36.01
C LYS A 112 -5.84 0.70 -36.27
N ARG A 113 -6.44 1.34 -35.28
CA ARG A 113 -7.01 2.70 -35.43
C ARG A 113 -6.53 3.59 -34.30
N ILE A 114 -5.92 4.71 -34.65
CA ILE A 114 -5.62 5.78 -33.71
C ILE A 114 -6.93 6.47 -33.35
N ASP A 115 -7.23 6.60 -32.06
CA ASP A 115 -8.48 7.20 -31.59
C ASP A 115 -8.63 8.64 -32.07
N LEU A 116 -7.59 9.45 -31.83
CA LEU A 116 -7.57 10.88 -32.12
C LEU A 116 -6.19 11.33 -32.61
N LEU A 117 -6.16 12.06 -33.72
CA LEU A 117 -4.95 12.69 -34.24
C LEU A 117 -5.27 14.14 -34.62
N ALA A 118 -4.71 15.11 -33.92
CA ALA A 118 -4.89 16.53 -34.22
C ALA A 118 -3.62 17.11 -34.84
N VAL A 119 -3.75 17.77 -36.00
CA VAL A 119 -2.61 18.23 -36.82
C VAL A 119 -2.73 19.72 -37.08
N SER A 120 -1.65 20.46 -36.82
CA SER A 120 -1.49 21.86 -37.23
C SER A 120 -0.29 21.96 -38.17
N ASP A 121 -0.57 22.15 -39.45
CA ASP A 121 0.46 22.30 -40.50
C ASP A 121 1.19 23.64 -40.36
N LEU A 122 0.50 24.70 -39.91
CA LEU A 122 1.09 26.03 -39.72
C LEU A 122 2.17 26.01 -38.64
N HIS A 123 1.94 25.25 -37.57
CA HIS A 123 2.85 25.15 -36.44
C HIS A 123 3.74 23.91 -36.48
N GLN A 124 3.54 23.03 -37.47
CA GLN A 124 4.20 21.73 -37.59
C GLN A 124 4.09 20.90 -36.31
N VAL A 125 2.89 20.85 -35.72
CA VAL A 125 2.61 20.11 -34.47
C VAL A 125 1.57 19.03 -34.74
N VAL A 126 1.77 17.85 -34.16
CA VAL A 126 0.81 16.75 -34.14
C VAL A 126 0.54 16.35 -32.70
N VAL A 127 -0.72 16.28 -32.29
CA VAL A 127 -1.14 15.70 -31.02
C VAL A 127 -1.78 14.35 -31.31
N LEU A 128 -1.13 13.28 -30.86
CA LEU A 128 -1.58 11.90 -30.99
C LEU A 128 -2.20 11.48 -29.67
N ILE A 129 -3.48 11.16 -29.62
CA ILE A 129 -4.15 10.77 -28.36
C ILE A 129 -4.70 9.36 -28.53
N GLU A 130 -4.25 8.46 -27.65
CA GLU A 130 -4.91 7.20 -27.38
C GLU A 130 -5.81 7.37 -26.16
N ASN A 131 -7.09 7.04 -26.28
CA ASN A 131 -8.11 7.35 -25.28
C ASN A 131 -8.62 6.06 -24.64
N LYS A 132 -8.24 5.78 -23.39
CA LYS A 132 -8.70 4.60 -22.63
C LYS A 132 -9.71 4.96 -21.56
N PHE A 133 -10.99 4.68 -21.82
CA PHE A 133 -12.06 5.00 -20.87
C PHE A 133 -12.42 3.80 -19.97
N TRP A 134 -12.45 2.59 -20.52
CA TRP A 134 -12.76 1.35 -19.77
C TRP A 134 -11.82 0.18 -20.08
N SER A 135 -11.03 0.29 -21.15
CA SER A 135 -10.25 -0.80 -21.69
C SER A 135 -8.76 -0.56 -21.48
N ASN A 136 -8.05 -1.62 -21.10
CA ASN A 136 -6.59 -1.57 -21.03
C ASN A 136 -6.00 -1.50 -22.45
N GLU A 137 -4.76 -1.05 -22.52
CA GLU A 137 -3.98 -1.05 -23.75
C GLU A 137 -3.90 -2.45 -24.39
N SER A 138 -4.00 -2.51 -25.72
CA SER A 138 -3.67 -3.73 -26.48
C SER A 138 -2.17 -3.84 -26.68
N GLU A 139 -1.62 -5.05 -26.63
CA GLU A 139 -0.17 -5.28 -26.72
C GLU A 139 0.46 -4.67 -28.00
N GLY A 140 1.47 -3.82 -27.82
CA GLY A 140 2.20 -3.15 -28.91
C GLY A 140 1.35 -2.14 -29.69
N GLN A 141 0.28 -1.60 -29.10
CA GLN A 141 -0.58 -0.62 -29.75
C GLN A 141 0.10 0.76 -29.84
N LEU A 142 0.67 1.23 -28.74
CA LEU A 142 1.26 2.57 -28.65
C LEU A 142 2.49 2.76 -29.56
N GLU A 143 3.39 1.76 -29.60
CA GLU A 143 4.56 1.72 -30.49
C GLU A 143 4.16 1.89 -31.96
N GLU A 144 3.18 1.12 -32.41
CA GLU A 144 2.74 1.16 -33.80
C GLU A 144 2.21 2.56 -34.19
N TYR A 145 1.49 3.21 -33.27
CA TYR A 145 0.90 4.52 -33.51
C TYR A 145 1.94 5.62 -33.58
N ILE A 146 2.91 5.61 -32.66
CA ILE A 146 3.96 6.62 -32.66
C ILE A 146 4.90 6.45 -33.86
N GLU A 147 5.27 5.22 -34.24
CA GLU A 147 6.08 4.96 -35.44
C GLU A 147 5.37 5.40 -36.72
N PHE A 148 4.07 5.10 -36.84
CA PHE A 148 3.26 5.52 -37.97
C PHE A 148 3.20 7.05 -38.09
N VAL A 149 2.93 7.76 -36.99
CA VAL A 149 2.84 9.22 -36.97
C VAL A 149 4.21 9.86 -37.22
N ARG A 150 5.29 9.34 -36.64
CA ARG A 150 6.68 9.77 -36.92
C ARG A 150 7.04 9.69 -38.39
N THR A 151 6.60 8.61 -39.05
CA THR A 151 6.83 8.41 -40.49
C THR A 151 5.97 9.34 -41.33
N ALA A 152 4.69 9.46 -41.02
CA ALA A 152 3.74 10.26 -41.80
C ALA A 152 3.96 11.78 -41.68
N TYR A 153 4.41 12.23 -40.51
CA TYR A 153 4.61 13.65 -40.18
C TYR A 153 6.08 13.94 -39.85
N ALA A 154 6.98 13.45 -40.69
CA ALA A 154 8.41 13.68 -40.54
C ALA A 154 8.73 15.19 -40.44
N GLY A 155 9.45 15.59 -39.39
CA GLY A 155 9.81 16.98 -39.11
C GLY A 155 8.78 17.77 -38.29
N TYR A 156 7.62 17.19 -37.98
CA TYR A 156 6.66 17.79 -37.04
C TYR A 156 7.06 17.47 -35.60
N LYS A 157 6.66 18.35 -34.68
CA LYS A 157 6.69 18.07 -33.24
C LYS A 157 5.49 17.22 -32.87
N ILE A 158 5.73 15.97 -32.49
CA ILE A 158 4.69 15.00 -32.13
C ILE A 158 4.55 14.99 -30.62
N ILE A 159 3.34 15.21 -30.12
CA ILE A 159 2.96 15.15 -28.71
C ILE A 159 2.06 13.92 -28.54
N PRO A 160 2.61 12.75 -28.21
CA PRO A 160 1.84 11.55 -27.93
C PRO A 160 1.26 11.62 -26.52
N VAL A 161 -0.03 11.37 -26.38
CA VAL A 161 -0.79 11.50 -25.13
C VAL A 161 -1.57 10.22 -24.88
N PHE A 162 -1.44 9.67 -23.68
CA PHE A 162 -2.21 8.54 -23.20
C PHE A 162 -3.26 9.05 -22.22
N LEU A 163 -4.50 9.17 -22.70
CA LEU A 163 -5.62 9.72 -21.92
C LEU A 163 -6.38 8.58 -21.24
N THR A 164 -6.41 8.56 -19.91
CA THR A 164 -7.00 7.44 -19.15
C THR A 164 -8.01 7.88 -18.09
N LEU A 165 -8.95 6.99 -17.73
CA LEU A 165 -9.93 7.27 -16.66
C LEU A 165 -9.34 7.09 -15.24
N GLN A 166 -8.34 6.23 -15.05
CA GLN A 166 -7.79 5.84 -13.73
C GLN A 166 -6.26 6.00 -13.61
N ASP A 167 -5.70 7.09 -14.15
CA ASP A 167 -4.27 7.43 -14.07
C ASP A 167 -3.34 6.24 -14.36
N GLU A 168 -3.59 5.54 -15.46
CA GLU A 168 -2.82 4.36 -15.87
C GLU A 168 -1.58 4.77 -16.68
N GLU A 169 -0.44 4.15 -16.39
CA GLU A 169 0.81 4.37 -17.13
C GLU A 169 0.75 3.73 -18.54
N PRO A 170 1.24 4.43 -19.58
CA PRO A 170 1.36 3.85 -20.92
C PRO A 170 2.45 2.76 -20.95
N THR A 171 2.30 1.76 -21.81
CA THR A 171 3.38 0.76 -21.97
C THR A 171 4.59 1.29 -22.74
N HIS A 172 4.46 2.43 -23.43
CA HIS A 172 5.49 3.04 -24.27
C HIS A 172 5.98 4.37 -23.65
N GLU A 173 7.30 4.51 -23.50
CA GLU A 173 7.98 5.60 -22.76
C GLU A 173 7.71 7.00 -23.33
N ASP A 174 7.64 7.14 -24.66
CA ASP A 174 7.42 8.45 -25.29
C ASP A 174 6.03 9.06 -24.98
N TYR A 175 5.03 8.29 -24.56
CA TYR A 175 3.68 8.79 -24.33
C TYR A 175 3.57 9.58 -23.02
N LEU A 176 2.97 10.77 -23.11
CA LEU A 176 2.70 11.64 -21.98
C LEU A 176 1.35 11.29 -21.36
N MET A 177 1.30 11.20 -20.03
CA MET A 177 0.08 10.85 -19.29
C MET A 177 -0.89 12.02 -19.21
N LEU A 178 -2.18 11.73 -19.33
CA LEU A 178 -3.25 12.68 -19.05
C LEU A 178 -4.47 11.96 -18.46
N GLY A 179 -5.09 12.52 -17.43
CA GLY A 179 -6.28 11.95 -16.81
C GLY A 179 -7.58 12.58 -17.34
N TYR A 180 -8.69 11.85 -17.27
CA TYR A 180 -10.03 12.45 -17.44
C TYR A 180 -10.37 13.46 -16.34
N SER A 181 -9.69 13.39 -15.18
CA SER A 181 -9.69 14.43 -14.14
C SER A 181 -9.24 15.78 -14.71
N ASP A 182 -8.14 15.81 -15.47
CA ASP A 182 -7.65 17.02 -16.14
C ASP A 182 -8.63 17.53 -17.19
N VAL A 183 -9.26 16.63 -17.95
CA VAL A 183 -10.29 16.99 -18.93
C VAL A 183 -11.49 17.65 -18.23
N LEU A 184 -11.95 17.06 -17.13
CA LEU A 184 -13.06 17.59 -16.33
C LEU A 184 -12.73 18.99 -15.79
N ASP A 185 -11.52 19.19 -15.25
CA ASP A 185 -11.04 20.52 -14.82
C ASP A 185 -11.09 21.55 -15.96
N ILE A 186 -10.64 21.18 -17.16
CA ILE A 186 -10.65 22.08 -18.32
C ILE A 186 -12.10 22.46 -18.65
N LEU A 187 -13.02 21.50 -18.67
CA LEU A 187 -14.42 21.73 -19.00
C LEU A 187 -15.14 22.59 -17.97
N ASN A 188 -14.93 22.35 -16.68
CA ASN A 188 -15.50 23.15 -15.60
C ASN A 188 -15.00 24.60 -15.67
N ASN A 189 -13.68 24.81 -15.74
CA ASN A 189 -13.11 26.15 -15.87
C ASN A 189 -13.59 26.87 -17.15
N MET A 190 -13.75 26.12 -18.25
CA MET A 190 -14.20 26.68 -19.51
C MET A 190 -15.67 27.11 -19.47
N THR A 191 -16.54 26.28 -18.91
CA THR A 191 -17.98 26.58 -18.80
C THR A 191 -18.24 27.74 -17.84
N ASP A 192 -17.53 27.80 -16.71
CA ASP A 192 -17.63 28.91 -15.78
C ASP A 192 -17.14 30.24 -16.36
N ALA A 193 -15.98 30.23 -17.04
CA ALA A 193 -15.38 31.45 -17.59
C ALA A 193 -16.13 32.01 -18.81
N ASN A 194 -16.84 31.18 -19.57
CA ASN A 194 -17.47 31.56 -20.84
C ASN A 194 -19.01 31.51 -20.80
N LYS A 195 -19.61 31.34 -19.62
CA LYS A 195 -21.06 31.13 -19.46
C LYS A 195 -21.93 32.18 -20.15
N GLU A 196 -21.52 33.45 -20.12
CA GLU A 196 -22.27 34.56 -20.72
C GLU A 196 -22.14 34.65 -22.25
N TYR A 197 -21.10 34.05 -22.82
CA TYR A 197 -20.75 34.16 -24.25
C TYR A 197 -21.01 32.88 -25.04
N MET A 198 -21.21 31.75 -24.35
CA MET A 198 -21.46 30.45 -24.96
C MET A 198 -22.93 30.30 -25.36
N HIS A 199 -23.19 29.70 -26.53
CA HIS A 199 -24.55 29.38 -26.92
C HIS A 199 -25.22 28.44 -25.88
N PRO A 200 -26.46 28.68 -25.45
CA PRO A 200 -27.11 27.91 -24.38
C PRO A 200 -27.15 26.39 -24.63
N ASP A 201 -27.35 25.99 -25.89
CA ASP A 201 -27.38 24.58 -26.28
C ASP A 201 -26.00 23.91 -26.18
N VAL A 202 -24.93 24.64 -26.54
CA VAL A 202 -23.54 24.18 -26.42
C VAL A 202 -23.17 24.04 -24.95
N HIS A 203 -23.51 25.05 -24.14
CA HIS A 203 -23.33 24.99 -22.70
C HIS A 203 -24.06 23.78 -22.11
N SER A 204 -25.33 23.59 -22.46
CA SER A 204 -26.13 22.46 -21.96
C SER A 204 -25.51 21.12 -22.34
N PHE A 205 -25.07 20.96 -23.59
CA PHE A 205 -24.40 19.74 -24.05
C PHE A 205 -23.11 19.45 -23.28
N ILE A 206 -22.27 20.46 -23.06
CA ILE A 206 -21.02 20.31 -22.31
C ILE A 206 -21.31 20.01 -20.84
N SER A 207 -22.30 20.66 -20.21
CA SER A 207 -22.73 20.35 -18.85
C SER A 207 -23.20 18.89 -18.72
N TYR A 208 -23.96 18.37 -19.69
CA TYR A 208 -24.32 16.95 -19.68
C TYR A 208 -23.11 16.03 -19.83
N TYR A 209 -22.05 16.46 -20.52
CA TYR A 209 -20.83 15.66 -20.62
C TYR A 209 -20.00 15.70 -19.32
N ILE A 210 -19.88 16.87 -18.69
CA ILE A 210 -19.30 17.06 -17.35
C ILE A 210 -19.98 16.11 -16.36
N ASP A 211 -21.32 16.08 -16.37
CA ASP A 211 -22.12 15.20 -15.51
C ASP A 211 -21.75 13.71 -15.67
N ILE A 212 -21.43 13.25 -16.89
CA ILE A 212 -20.98 11.87 -17.13
C ILE A 212 -19.59 11.66 -16.53
N LEU A 213 -18.66 12.59 -16.75
CA LEU A 213 -17.29 12.46 -16.24
C LEU A 213 -17.25 12.47 -14.71
N GLU A 214 -18.00 13.36 -14.06
CA GLU A 214 -18.10 13.43 -12.60
C GLU A 214 -18.60 12.11 -11.99
N ASP A 215 -19.64 11.52 -12.58
CA ASP A 215 -20.22 10.25 -12.13
C ASP A 215 -19.20 9.10 -12.25
N GLN A 216 -18.39 9.08 -13.32
CA GLN A 216 -17.41 8.03 -13.57
C GLN A 216 -16.16 8.16 -12.70
N LEU A 217 -15.67 9.39 -12.53
CA LEU A 217 -14.49 9.73 -11.74
C LEU A 217 -14.74 9.73 -10.23
N VAL A 218 -16.00 9.76 -9.79
CA VAL A 218 -16.36 9.73 -8.35
C VAL A 218 -15.71 10.93 -7.62
N GLN A 219 -15.62 12.09 -8.27
CA GLN A 219 -14.91 13.27 -7.75
C GLN A 219 -15.79 14.22 -6.92
N ASN A 220 -17.04 13.83 -6.62
CA ASN A 220 -17.92 14.65 -5.81
C ASN A 220 -17.85 14.23 -4.34
N ASP A 221 -17.06 14.96 -3.54
CA ASP A 221 -16.85 14.69 -2.10
C ASP A 221 -18.17 14.62 -1.32
N GLU A 222 -19.16 15.44 -1.68
CA GLU A 222 -20.47 15.45 -1.01
C GLU A 222 -21.25 14.18 -1.33
N LEU A 223 -21.29 13.75 -2.59
CA LEU A 223 -21.95 12.50 -2.98
C LEU A 223 -21.20 11.29 -2.44
N ASN A 224 -19.87 11.33 -2.39
CA ASN A 224 -19.04 10.28 -1.80
C ASN A 224 -19.31 10.12 -0.31
N ALA A 225 -19.36 11.23 0.44
CA ALA A 225 -19.68 11.21 1.86
C ALA A 225 -21.07 10.59 2.11
N LYS A 226 -22.08 10.95 1.29
CA LYS A 226 -23.41 10.35 1.34
C LYS A 226 -23.38 8.87 1.00
N GLY A 227 -22.67 8.48 -0.06
CA GLY A 227 -22.51 7.08 -0.47
C GLY A 227 -21.85 6.23 0.61
N MET A 228 -20.78 6.75 1.23
CA MET A 228 -20.11 6.12 2.37
C MET A 228 -21.03 5.97 3.58
N ALA A 229 -21.74 7.03 3.97
CA ALA A 229 -22.67 7.01 5.09
C ALA A 229 -23.80 5.98 4.87
N LEU A 230 -24.35 5.92 3.66
CA LEU A 230 -25.35 4.93 3.27
C LEU A 230 -24.81 3.51 3.35
N TYR A 231 -23.60 3.27 2.80
CA TYR A 231 -23.00 1.94 2.85
C TYR A 231 -22.76 1.50 4.30
N LYS A 232 -22.24 2.40 5.17
CA LYS A 232 -22.05 2.16 6.60
C LYS A 232 -23.35 1.80 7.32
N ASN A 233 -24.40 2.58 7.10
CA ASN A 233 -25.66 2.43 7.83
C ASN A 233 -26.55 1.30 7.30
N HIS A 234 -26.37 0.90 6.04
CA HIS A 234 -27.27 -0.04 5.34
C HIS A 234 -26.53 -1.14 4.57
N LYS A 235 -25.30 -1.48 4.97
CA LYS A 235 -24.43 -2.45 4.28
C LYS A 235 -25.12 -3.73 3.85
N GLU A 236 -25.81 -4.38 4.80
CA GLU A 236 -26.50 -5.65 4.53
C GLU A 236 -27.55 -5.52 3.41
N ALA A 237 -28.31 -4.41 3.39
CA ALA A 237 -29.30 -4.15 2.35
C ALA A 237 -28.64 -3.84 1.00
N VAL A 238 -27.61 -2.99 1.00
CA VAL A 238 -26.88 -2.60 -0.21
C VAL A 238 -26.20 -3.81 -0.86
N ASP A 239 -25.44 -4.60 -0.08
CA ASP A 239 -24.76 -5.80 -0.55
C ASP A 239 -25.76 -6.86 -1.05
N LEU A 240 -26.90 -7.01 -0.35
CA LEU A 240 -27.96 -7.92 -0.76
C LEU A 240 -28.55 -7.51 -2.12
N LEU A 241 -28.88 -6.23 -2.32
CA LEU A 241 -29.41 -5.73 -3.59
C LEU A 241 -28.38 -5.84 -4.72
N ALA A 242 -27.13 -5.45 -4.48
CA ALA A 242 -26.06 -5.55 -5.48
C ALA A 242 -25.78 -7.01 -5.88
N SER A 243 -25.84 -7.95 -4.93
CA SER A 243 -25.68 -9.38 -5.22
C SER A 243 -26.85 -9.95 -6.03
N ALA A 244 -28.08 -9.46 -5.81
CA ALA A 244 -29.26 -9.85 -6.57
C ALA A 244 -29.22 -9.36 -8.02
N GLY A 245 -28.56 -8.22 -8.28
CA GLY A 245 -28.30 -7.70 -9.63
C GLY A 245 -27.34 -8.55 -10.46
N LYS A 246 -26.36 -9.20 -9.82
CA LYS A 246 -25.32 -10.01 -10.48
C LYS A 246 -25.75 -11.44 -10.81
N ARG A 247 -26.84 -11.95 -10.20
CA ARG A 247 -27.34 -13.31 -10.44
C ARG A 247 -28.31 -13.33 -11.61
N ARG A 248 -28.13 -14.25 -12.58
CA ARG A 248 -29.17 -14.59 -13.55
C ARG A 248 -30.31 -15.31 -12.83
N LEU A 249 -31.52 -14.74 -12.91
CA LEU A 249 -32.83 -15.27 -12.50
C LEU A 249 -32.78 -16.42 -11.48
N ALA A 250 -32.98 -16.09 -10.20
CA ALA A 250 -33.18 -17.10 -9.16
C ALA A 250 -34.66 -17.56 -9.09
N GLU A 251 -34.90 -18.83 -8.79
CA GLU A 251 -36.22 -19.48 -8.83
C GLU A 251 -37.24 -18.97 -7.78
N SER A 252 -36.86 -18.06 -6.87
CA SER A 252 -37.70 -17.60 -5.77
C SER A 252 -38.33 -16.22 -5.99
N SER A 253 -39.60 -16.05 -5.59
CA SER A 253 -40.34 -14.78 -5.68
C SER A 253 -39.62 -13.59 -5.04
N PHE A 254 -38.94 -13.80 -3.92
CA PHE A 254 -38.22 -12.75 -3.20
C PHE A 254 -36.97 -12.27 -3.96
N ALA A 255 -36.23 -13.19 -4.59
CA ALA A 255 -35.07 -12.81 -5.38
C ALA A 255 -35.45 -11.99 -6.63
N ASN A 256 -36.57 -12.32 -7.27
CA ASN A 256 -37.09 -11.52 -8.39
C ASN A 256 -37.48 -10.10 -7.96
N GLU A 257 -38.04 -9.94 -6.76
CA GLU A 257 -38.36 -8.64 -6.20
C GLU A 257 -37.09 -7.82 -5.92
N LEU A 258 -36.06 -8.43 -5.33
CA LEU A 258 -34.74 -7.79 -5.13
C LEU A 258 -34.10 -7.37 -6.45
N SER A 259 -34.13 -8.22 -7.48
CA SER A 259 -33.61 -7.87 -8.80
C SER A 259 -34.39 -6.72 -9.45
N ARG A 260 -35.70 -6.63 -9.22
CA ARG A 260 -36.53 -5.50 -9.70
C ARG A 260 -36.16 -4.20 -8.99
N ILE A 261 -36.02 -4.25 -7.66
CA ILE A 261 -35.59 -3.09 -6.85
C ILE A 261 -34.18 -2.66 -7.27
N TYR A 262 -33.24 -3.60 -7.38
CA TYR A 262 -31.91 -3.31 -7.88
C TYR A 262 -31.94 -2.66 -9.27
N GLY A 263 -32.74 -3.19 -10.20
CA GLY A 263 -32.87 -2.60 -11.54
C GLY A 263 -33.42 -1.17 -11.55
N GLN A 264 -34.30 -0.83 -10.61
CA GLN A 264 -34.84 0.53 -10.46
C GLN A 264 -33.81 1.51 -9.87
N TYR A 265 -32.94 1.03 -8.97
CA TYR A 265 -31.98 1.86 -8.23
C TYR A 265 -30.52 1.53 -8.57
N LYS A 266 -30.27 0.99 -9.77
CA LYS A 266 -29.02 0.32 -10.12
C LYS A 266 -27.81 1.24 -9.95
N GLU A 267 -27.84 2.42 -10.57
CA GLU A 267 -26.74 3.38 -10.58
C GLU A 267 -26.43 3.85 -9.15
N THR A 268 -27.48 4.12 -8.36
CA THR A 268 -27.35 4.51 -6.95
C THR A 268 -26.71 3.41 -6.12
N ILE A 269 -27.19 2.17 -6.25
CA ILE A 269 -26.67 1.03 -5.49
C ILE A 269 -25.23 0.72 -5.91
N ASP A 270 -24.94 0.69 -7.21
CA ASP A 270 -23.60 0.43 -7.73
C ASP A 270 -22.61 1.52 -7.27
N PHE A 271 -23.02 2.79 -7.25
CA PHE A 271 -22.22 3.89 -6.70
C PHE A 271 -21.96 3.71 -5.19
N VAL A 272 -23.02 3.46 -4.40
CA VAL A 272 -22.89 3.27 -2.94
C VAL A 272 -21.96 2.09 -2.63
N VAL A 273 -22.01 1.00 -3.40
CA VAL A 273 -21.06 -0.12 -3.29
C VAL A 273 -19.65 0.28 -3.69
N LYS A 274 -19.48 0.99 -4.82
CA LYS A 274 -18.18 1.43 -5.34
C LYS A 274 -17.46 2.29 -4.30
N VAL A 275 -18.12 3.33 -3.80
CA VAL A 275 -17.57 4.23 -2.78
C VAL A 275 -17.46 3.54 -1.41
N GLY A 276 -18.44 2.71 -1.05
CA GLY A 276 -18.38 1.89 0.16
C GLY A 276 -17.22 0.88 0.17
N SER A 277 -16.66 0.56 -1.00
CA SER A 277 -15.45 -0.25 -1.13
C SER A 277 -14.16 0.56 -1.18
N SER A 278 -14.22 1.90 -1.15
CA SER A 278 -13.08 2.81 -1.30
C SER A 278 -12.67 3.56 -0.03
N PHE A 279 -13.25 3.25 1.14
CA PHE A 279 -12.87 3.88 2.42
C PHE A 279 -11.35 3.90 2.66
N LEU A 280 -10.67 2.80 2.32
CA LEU A 280 -9.22 2.67 2.46
C LEU A 280 -8.45 3.61 1.53
N ARG A 281 -8.91 3.79 0.28
CA ARG A 281 -8.33 4.75 -0.67
C ARG A 281 -8.48 6.18 -0.16
N GLU A 282 -9.68 6.53 0.29
CA GLU A 282 -9.96 7.90 0.74
C GLU A 282 -9.18 8.23 2.02
N ALA A 283 -9.12 7.29 2.97
CA ALA A 283 -8.32 7.43 4.18
C ALA A 283 -6.83 7.64 3.84
N PHE A 284 -6.33 6.92 2.83
CA PHE A 284 -4.96 7.06 2.38
C PHE A 284 -4.67 8.41 1.71
N ILE A 285 -5.58 8.93 0.88
CA ILE A 285 -5.44 10.28 0.30
C ILE A 285 -5.36 11.34 1.41
N ARG A 286 -6.21 11.24 2.44
CA ARG A 286 -6.16 12.16 3.58
C ARG A 286 -4.88 12.01 4.41
N PHE A 287 -4.42 10.78 4.61
CA PHE A 287 -3.13 10.48 5.23
C PHE A 287 -1.98 11.15 4.47
N ALA A 288 -1.90 10.95 3.15
CA ALA A 288 -0.85 11.54 2.30
C ALA A 288 -0.89 13.07 2.32
N ARG A 289 -2.08 13.68 2.19
CA ARG A 289 -2.27 15.13 2.30
C ARG A 289 -1.83 15.69 3.65
N LYS A 290 -2.14 14.99 4.74
CA LYS A 290 -1.77 15.41 6.10
C LYS A 290 -0.25 15.40 6.32
N LEU A 291 0.46 14.50 5.64
CA LEU A 291 1.93 14.44 5.65
C LEU A 291 2.58 15.32 4.58
N GLU A 292 1.78 16.08 3.81
CA GLU A 292 2.26 16.86 2.65
C GLU A 292 3.07 16.02 1.66
N TRP A 293 2.63 14.77 1.44
CA TRP A 293 3.34 13.80 0.62
C TRP A 293 3.25 14.17 -0.88
N PRO A 294 4.37 14.17 -1.63
CA PRO A 294 4.35 14.39 -3.08
C PRO A 294 3.50 13.35 -3.82
N GLU A 295 2.69 13.80 -4.78
CA GLU A 295 1.73 12.94 -5.49
C GLU A 295 2.39 11.81 -6.30
N HIS A 296 3.59 12.02 -6.85
CA HIS A 296 4.34 10.99 -7.57
C HIS A 296 4.87 9.87 -6.68
N LEU A 297 4.92 10.07 -5.35
CA LEU A 297 5.47 9.11 -4.40
C LEU A 297 4.41 8.17 -3.80
N TYR A 298 3.17 8.21 -4.26
CA TYR A 298 2.16 7.29 -3.76
C TYR A 298 1.10 6.92 -4.80
N THR A 299 0.42 5.81 -4.56
CA THR A 299 -0.76 5.40 -5.33
C THR A 299 -1.90 5.07 -4.36
N PRO A 300 -3.03 5.81 -4.42
CA PRO A 300 -4.15 5.62 -3.52
C PRO A 300 -5.05 4.45 -3.97
N HIS A 301 -4.47 3.25 -4.05
CA HIS A 301 -5.18 2.05 -4.48
C HIS A 301 -6.23 1.61 -3.44
N PHE A 302 -7.43 1.22 -3.88
CA PHE A 302 -8.58 0.92 -3.01
C PHE A 302 -8.44 -0.29 -2.07
N ARG A 303 -7.46 -1.18 -2.31
CA ARG A 303 -7.17 -2.35 -1.45
C ARG A 303 -5.78 -2.35 -0.82
N VAL A 304 -4.82 -1.76 -1.52
CA VAL A 304 -3.39 -1.84 -1.21
C VAL A 304 -2.73 -0.50 -1.53
N PRO A 305 -3.20 0.61 -0.91
CA PRO A 305 -2.55 1.89 -1.16
C PRO A 305 -1.10 1.82 -0.70
N HIS A 306 -0.23 2.45 -1.47
CA HIS A 306 1.20 2.29 -1.33
C HIS A 306 1.95 3.58 -1.59
N PHE A 307 3.15 3.69 -1.04
CA PHE A 307 3.99 4.87 -1.13
C PHE A 307 5.48 4.51 -1.11
N ILE A 308 6.27 5.49 -1.50
CA ILE A 308 7.73 5.50 -1.47
C ILE A 308 8.16 6.69 -0.61
N GLU A 309 9.08 6.44 0.31
CA GLU A 309 9.71 7.52 1.09
C GLU A 309 10.62 8.34 0.20
N GLN A 310 10.66 9.65 0.42
CA GLN A 310 11.41 10.58 -0.42
C GLN A 310 12.89 10.19 -0.56
N THR A 311 13.51 9.72 0.53
CA THR A 311 14.90 9.23 0.54
C THR A 311 15.11 7.93 -0.23
N TRP A 312 14.06 7.12 -0.42
CA TRP A 312 14.14 5.92 -1.23
C TRP A 312 13.97 6.25 -2.71
N ASP A 313 13.21 7.29 -3.02
CA ASP A 313 12.97 7.71 -4.40
C ASP A 313 14.24 8.12 -5.14
N GLU A 314 15.22 8.67 -4.43
CA GLU A 314 16.53 9.06 -4.96
C GLU A 314 17.46 7.85 -5.31
N HIS A 315 17.01 6.61 -5.07
CA HIS A 315 17.83 5.41 -5.19
C HIS A 315 17.05 4.20 -5.74
N PHE A 316 17.74 3.35 -6.51
CA PHE A 316 17.21 2.09 -7.03
C PHE A 316 15.99 2.28 -7.97
N ASP A 317 16.27 2.91 -9.11
CA ASP A 317 15.30 3.23 -10.15
C ASP A 317 15.03 2.03 -11.07
N GLU A 318 14.25 2.25 -12.14
CA GLU A 318 13.86 1.19 -13.08
C GLU A 318 15.07 0.40 -13.62
N SER A 319 16.19 1.07 -13.90
CA SER A 319 17.42 0.46 -14.39
C SER A 319 18.06 -0.53 -13.43
N ASP A 320 17.78 -0.42 -12.13
CA ASP A 320 18.33 -1.28 -11.09
C ASP A 320 17.48 -2.53 -10.86
N LEU A 321 16.30 -2.60 -11.51
CA LEU A 321 15.34 -3.69 -11.37
C LEU A 321 15.53 -4.77 -12.45
N ARG A 322 15.40 -6.03 -12.05
CA ARG A 322 15.40 -7.17 -12.99
C ARG A 322 14.15 -7.25 -13.86
N LYS A 323 13.09 -6.52 -13.52
CA LYS A 323 11.79 -6.50 -14.19
C LYS A 323 10.95 -5.32 -13.69
N LYS A 324 9.92 -4.97 -14.45
CA LYS A 324 8.88 -4.02 -14.00
C LYS A 324 8.35 -4.41 -12.62
N TRP A 325 8.31 -3.41 -11.75
CA TRP A 325 7.89 -3.53 -10.37
C TRP A 325 7.02 -2.32 -9.99
N TRP A 326 6.41 -2.38 -8.81
CA TRP A 326 5.54 -1.30 -8.34
C TRP A 326 6.28 0.02 -8.30
N MET A 327 5.71 1.04 -8.97
CA MET A 327 6.26 2.38 -9.12
C MET A 327 7.70 2.40 -9.67
N ASN A 328 8.16 1.30 -10.28
CA ASN A 328 9.51 1.10 -10.81
C ASN A 328 10.65 1.39 -9.81
N LYS A 329 10.43 1.12 -8.53
CA LYS A 329 11.40 1.45 -7.46
C LYS A 329 11.82 0.24 -6.63
N GLY A 330 13.04 0.29 -6.09
CA GLY A 330 13.65 -0.81 -5.34
C GLY A 330 13.04 -1.07 -3.96
N LEU A 331 12.42 -0.07 -3.34
CA LEU A 331 11.76 -0.17 -2.04
C LEU A 331 10.34 0.40 -2.12
N ILE A 332 9.41 -0.21 -1.40
CA ILE A 332 8.02 0.24 -1.38
C ILE A 332 7.33 -0.11 -0.06
N ALA A 333 6.44 0.78 0.41
CA ALA A 333 5.64 0.59 1.61
C ALA A 333 4.14 0.50 1.25
N TRP A 334 3.42 -0.41 1.92
CA TRP A 334 2.01 -0.69 1.64
C TRP A 334 1.17 -0.66 2.90
N PHE A 335 -0.03 -0.09 2.79
CA PHE A 335 -1.13 -0.40 3.68
C PHE A 335 -1.98 -1.52 3.10
N GLU A 336 -2.36 -2.51 3.92
CA GLU A 336 -3.19 -3.63 3.46
C GLU A 336 -4.16 -4.06 4.55
N GLN A 337 -5.42 -4.28 4.18
CA GLN A 337 -6.39 -4.93 5.05
C GLN A 337 -6.09 -6.42 5.17
N SER A 338 -6.00 -6.91 6.40
CA SER A 338 -5.95 -8.34 6.69
C SER A 338 -6.79 -8.63 7.93
N ASP A 339 -7.89 -9.34 7.72
CA ASP A 339 -8.93 -9.58 8.72
C ASP A 339 -9.45 -8.24 9.28
N GLU A 340 -9.34 -8.04 10.59
CA GLU A 340 -9.74 -6.82 11.29
C GLU A 340 -8.60 -5.80 11.43
N ARG A 341 -7.43 -6.04 10.83
CA ARG A 341 -6.22 -5.22 11.04
C ARG A 341 -5.77 -4.53 9.76
N LEU A 342 -5.37 -3.27 9.90
CA LEU A 342 -4.61 -2.56 8.90
C LEU A 342 -3.13 -2.86 9.12
N LYS A 343 -2.45 -3.33 8.08
CA LYS A 343 -1.02 -3.66 8.12
C LYS A 343 -0.24 -2.60 7.38
N LEU A 344 0.86 -2.13 7.97
CA LEU A 344 1.91 -1.39 7.27
C LEU A 344 3.07 -2.36 7.00
N LYS A 345 3.46 -2.50 5.73
CA LYS A 345 4.51 -3.43 5.27
C LYS A 345 5.53 -2.66 4.44
N VAL A 346 6.80 -3.06 4.51
CA VAL A 346 7.85 -2.56 3.60
C VAL A 346 8.60 -3.73 3.00
N GLU A 347 8.81 -3.66 1.68
CA GLU A 347 9.47 -4.70 0.91
C GLU A 347 10.58 -4.13 0.00
N VAL A 348 11.70 -4.85 -0.06
CA VAL A 348 12.75 -4.65 -1.07
C VAL A 348 12.39 -5.49 -2.29
N GLY A 349 12.26 -4.85 -3.44
CA GLY A 349 11.85 -5.41 -4.72
C GLY A 349 12.91 -6.24 -5.45
N PRO A 350 12.69 -6.51 -6.75
CA PRO A 350 13.50 -7.42 -7.56
C PRO A 350 14.75 -6.75 -8.12
N LEU A 351 15.52 -6.05 -7.29
CA LEU A 351 16.80 -5.44 -7.66
C LEU A 351 17.77 -6.46 -8.26
N HIS A 352 18.69 -5.98 -9.10
CA HIS A 352 19.85 -6.74 -9.54
C HIS A 352 20.59 -7.32 -8.33
N HIS A 353 21.13 -8.54 -8.49
CA HIS A 353 21.54 -9.37 -7.37
C HIS A 353 22.53 -8.66 -6.45
N GLU A 354 23.52 -7.98 -7.04
CA GLU A 354 24.56 -7.27 -6.30
C GLU A 354 24.02 -6.12 -5.46
N ASP A 355 23.24 -5.22 -6.05
CA ASP A 355 22.63 -4.06 -5.37
C ASP A 355 21.70 -4.51 -4.26
N ARG A 356 20.92 -5.54 -4.54
CA ARG A 356 20.02 -6.15 -3.58
C ARG A 356 20.77 -6.70 -2.37
N VAL A 357 21.88 -7.38 -2.60
CA VAL A 357 22.73 -7.92 -1.53
C VAL A 357 23.38 -6.79 -0.74
N ARG A 358 23.92 -5.75 -1.40
CA ARG A 358 24.50 -4.58 -0.72
C ARG A 358 23.50 -3.89 0.20
N LEU A 359 22.30 -3.59 -0.30
CA LEU A 359 21.22 -2.97 0.48
C LEU A 359 20.83 -3.83 1.70
N LEU A 360 20.60 -5.13 1.49
CA LEU A 360 20.23 -6.03 2.58
C LEU A 360 21.35 -6.24 3.61
N GLN A 361 22.60 -6.19 3.19
CA GLN A 361 23.76 -6.21 4.09
C GLN A 361 23.83 -4.94 4.92
N ALA A 362 23.70 -3.77 4.27
CA ALA A 362 23.72 -2.48 4.93
C ALA A 362 22.62 -2.38 6.01
N LEU A 363 21.43 -2.91 5.72
CA LEU A 363 20.34 -3.06 6.70
C LEU A 363 20.72 -4.00 7.85
N LYS A 364 21.32 -5.15 7.55
CA LYS A 364 21.66 -6.17 8.56
C LYS A 364 22.74 -5.69 9.54
N VAL A 365 23.79 -4.98 9.09
CA VAL A 365 24.84 -4.41 9.98
C VAL A 365 24.22 -3.52 11.05
N ARG A 366 23.22 -2.75 10.65
CA ARG A 366 22.55 -1.75 11.50
C ARG A 366 21.45 -2.36 12.37
N GLY A 367 21.27 -3.67 12.32
CA GLY A 367 20.30 -4.38 13.15
C GLY A 367 18.90 -4.54 12.52
N GLY A 368 18.77 -4.38 11.20
CA GLY A 368 17.58 -4.78 10.46
C GLY A 368 17.36 -6.31 10.50
N ASP A 369 16.10 -6.73 10.59
CA ASP A 369 15.72 -8.16 10.65
C ASP A 369 15.73 -8.80 9.25
N VAL A 370 16.94 -9.08 8.74
CA VAL A 370 17.15 -9.70 7.43
C VAL A 370 17.58 -11.17 7.55
N LYS A 371 16.71 -12.07 7.10
CA LYS A 371 16.94 -13.53 7.10
C LYS A 371 18.01 -13.94 6.07
N GLU A 372 18.73 -15.02 6.33
CA GLU A 372 19.78 -15.53 5.41
C GLU A 372 19.24 -15.86 4.01
N GLN A 373 18.04 -16.43 3.92
CA GLN A 373 17.36 -16.73 2.66
C GLN A 373 17.10 -15.48 1.81
N ALA A 374 17.12 -14.28 2.41
CA ALA A 374 16.94 -13.05 1.67
C ALA A 374 18.12 -12.76 0.72
N PHE A 375 19.29 -13.37 0.93
CA PHE A 375 20.47 -13.17 0.06
C PHE A 375 20.50 -14.10 -1.16
N GLU A 376 19.54 -15.02 -1.30
CA GLU A 376 19.45 -15.94 -2.44
C GLU A 376 19.15 -15.17 -3.74
N GLU A 377 19.93 -15.43 -4.81
CA GLU A 377 19.79 -14.75 -6.11
C GLU A 377 18.38 -14.84 -6.70
N GLY A 378 17.69 -15.98 -6.54
CA GLY A 378 16.34 -16.19 -7.06
C GLY A 378 15.23 -15.40 -6.35
N ARG A 379 15.51 -14.76 -5.19
CA ARG A 379 14.49 -14.05 -4.42
C ARG A 379 14.00 -12.81 -5.15
N GLN A 380 12.69 -12.75 -5.36
CA GLN A 380 12.04 -11.65 -6.08
C GLN A 380 11.81 -10.43 -5.18
N TYR A 381 11.50 -10.65 -3.92
CA TYR A 381 11.30 -9.58 -2.94
C TYR A 381 11.67 -10.06 -1.55
N THR A 382 11.91 -9.14 -0.62
CA THR A 382 12.08 -9.43 0.80
C THR A 382 11.38 -8.37 1.62
N ARG A 383 10.45 -8.85 2.45
CA ARG A 383 9.83 -8.03 3.47
C ARG A 383 10.83 -7.73 4.58
N ILE A 384 11.07 -6.45 4.81
CA ILE A 384 11.97 -5.94 5.84
C ILE A 384 11.22 -5.37 7.04
N TYR A 385 9.91 -5.11 6.89
CA TYR A 385 9.06 -4.63 7.98
C TYR A 385 7.61 -5.10 7.85
N MET A 386 6.96 -5.33 8.98
CA MET A 386 5.52 -5.42 9.09
C MET A 386 5.06 -5.12 10.51
N ASP A 387 4.14 -4.18 10.62
CA ASP A 387 3.36 -3.94 11.82
C ASP A 387 1.88 -3.83 11.46
N ALA A 388 1.02 -3.95 12.46
CA ALA A 388 -0.41 -3.98 12.24
C ALA A 388 -1.15 -3.39 13.43
N ASP A 389 -2.19 -2.63 13.13
CA ASP A 389 -3.08 -2.07 14.13
C ASP A 389 -4.55 -2.23 13.73
N ARG A 390 -5.45 -1.95 14.65
CA ARG A 390 -6.90 -2.11 14.46
C ARG A 390 -7.56 -0.74 14.36
N PRO A 391 -8.13 -0.37 13.20
CA PRO A 391 -9.02 0.77 13.14
C PRO A 391 -10.27 0.49 13.98
N THR A 392 -10.86 1.54 14.55
CA THR A 392 -12.15 1.47 15.25
C THR A 392 -13.28 1.08 14.30
N SER A 393 -13.20 1.49 13.04
CA SER A 393 -14.15 1.13 11.99
C SER A 393 -13.49 1.12 10.61
N TRP A 394 -13.79 0.11 9.79
CA TRP A 394 -13.39 0.03 8.37
C TRP A 394 -14.26 0.89 7.44
N GLU A 395 -15.39 1.36 7.95
CA GLU A 395 -16.38 2.20 7.25
C GLU A 395 -16.31 3.64 7.79
N ASP A 396 -15.12 4.06 8.18
CA ASP A 396 -14.84 5.38 8.72
C ASP A 396 -13.47 5.84 8.23
N VAL A 397 -13.48 6.85 7.37
CA VAL A 397 -12.28 7.40 6.75
C VAL A 397 -11.31 7.94 7.82
N ASP A 398 -11.82 8.64 8.83
CA ASP A 398 -10.98 9.24 9.86
C ASP A 398 -10.40 8.16 10.76
N SER A 399 -11.18 7.13 11.11
CA SER A 399 -10.66 5.99 11.87
C SER A 399 -9.55 5.23 11.13
N LEU A 400 -9.64 5.09 9.81
CA LEU A 400 -8.61 4.43 9.01
C LEU A 400 -7.37 5.32 8.87
N MET A 401 -7.57 6.62 8.63
CA MET A 401 -6.49 7.60 8.55
C MET A 401 -5.71 7.67 9.87
N ASP A 402 -6.40 7.76 11.01
CA ASP A 402 -5.77 7.76 12.33
C ASP A 402 -4.97 6.47 12.58
N CYS A 403 -5.49 5.33 12.13
CA CYS A 403 -4.77 4.05 12.19
C CYS A 403 -3.51 4.06 11.29
N MET A 404 -3.58 4.66 10.10
CA MET A 404 -2.42 4.82 9.20
C MET A 404 -1.35 5.72 9.81
N LEU A 405 -1.75 6.89 10.34
CA LEU A 405 -0.84 7.81 11.02
C LEU A 405 -0.18 7.15 12.22
N HIS A 406 -0.95 6.46 13.07
CA HIS A 406 -0.39 5.78 14.22
C HIS A 406 0.61 4.68 13.82
N LEU A 407 0.34 3.92 12.74
CA LEU A 407 1.30 2.94 12.21
C LEU A 407 2.56 3.60 11.66
N TYR A 408 2.42 4.75 10.99
CA TYR A 408 3.51 5.51 10.40
C TYR A 408 4.39 6.17 11.48
N GLU A 409 3.78 6.84 12.46
CA GLU A 409 4.46 7.53 13.57
C GLU A 409 5.06 6.57 14.60
N LYS A 410 4.72 5.28 14.52
CA LYS A 410 5.22 4.26 15.44
C LYS A 410 6.74 4.21 15.39
N GLU A 411 7.37 4.21 16.56
CA GLU A 411 8.85 4.18 16.66
C GLU A 411 9.47 2.99 15.91
N SER A 412 8.76 1.86 15.81
CA SER A 412 9.23 0.71 15.03
C SER A 412 9.35 1.02 13.54
N PHE A 413 8.43 1.81 12.97
CA PHE A 413 8.49 2.25 11.57
C PHE A 413 9.49 3.39 11.40
N GLN A 414 9.50 4.38 12.31
CA GLN A 414 10.47 5.47 12.28
C GLN A 414 11.92 4.98 12.38
N SER A 415 12.19 3.96 13.20
CA SER A 415 13.49 3.27 13.24
C SER A 415 13.81 2.57 11.93
N LEU A 416 12.82 1.91 11.29
CA LEU A 416 13.04 1.34 9.96
C LEU A 416 13.43 2.42 8.95
N LEU A 417 12.75 3.58 8.93
CA LEU A 417 13.07 4.68 8.03
C LEU A 417 14.51 5.15 8.20
N ARG A 418 14.98 5.33 9.44
CA ARG A 418 16.39 5.69 9.71
C ARG A 418 17.36 4.64 9.16
N LEU A 419 17.08 3.36 9.40
CA LEU A 419 17.87 2.24 8.89
C LEU A 419 17.91 2.19 7.36
N THR A 420 16.76 2.33 6.71
CA THR A 420 16.66 2.25 5.26
C THR A 420 17.29 3.46 4.61
N ASN A 421 17.09 4.67 5.12
CA ASN A 421 17.65 5.91 4.57
C ASN A 421 19.18 5.87 4.50
N GLU A 422 19.86 5.30 5.51
CA GLU A 422 21.30 5.11 5.43
C GLU A 422 21.70 3.92 4.54
N ALA A 423 20.91 2.84 4.59
CA ALA A 423 21.23 1.62 3.86
C ALA A 423 21.06 1.76 2.35
N VAL A 424 20.13 2.60 1.88
CA VAL A 424 19.94 2.86 0.44
C VAL A 424 21.13 3.59 -0.16
N VAL A 425 21.66 4.60 0.55
CA VAL A 425 22.86 5.34 0.14
C VAL A 425 24.06 4.41 0.01
N MET A 426 24.29 3.53 0.99
CA MET A 426 25.39 2.56 0.93
C MET A 426 25.17 1.45 -0.08
N GLY A 427 23.92 1.02 -0.25
CA GLY A 427 23.55 -0.04 -1.18
C GLY A 427 23.80 0.35 -2.64
N ASN A 428 23.66 1.65 -2.94
CA ASN A 428 23.90 2.24 -4.25
C ASN A 428 25.40 2.52 -4.53
N ASP A 429 26.25 2.55 -3.49
CA ASP A 429 27.70 2.71 -3.66
C ASP A 429 28.37 1.38 -4.05
N GLN A 430 28.70 1.24 -5.33
CA GLN A 430 29.36 0.07 -5.91
C GLN A 430 30.77 -0.20 -5.34
N SER A 431 31.38 0.76 -4.64
CA SER A 431 32.68 0.55 -3.97
C SER A 431 32.54 -0.24 -2.67
N ASN A 432 31.33 -0.37 -2.11
CA ASN A 432 31.10 -1.16 -0.92
C ASN A 432 31.21 -2.67 -1.22
N PRO A 433 32.10 -3.40 -0.52
CA PRO A 433 32.33 -4.80 -0.79
C PRO A 433 31.09 -5.64 -0.45
N ILE A 434 30.71 -6.53 -1.36
CA ILE A 434 29.75 -7.60 -1.05
C ILE A 434 30.48 -8.62 -0.19
N ILE A 435 30.12 -8.69 1.09
CA ILE A 435 30.74 -9.64 2.04
C ILE A 435 29.92 -10.93 2.04
N GLU A 436 30.54 -12.10 1.96
CA GLU A 436 29.78 -13.35 2.10
C GLU A 436 29.04 -13.39 3.46
N PRO A 437 27.76 -13.82 3.52
CA PRO A 437 26.97 -13.81 4.75
C PRO A 437 27.64 -14.50 5.95
N ALA A 438 28.51 -15.49 5.70
CA ALA A 438 29.25 -16.23 6.72
C ALA A 438 30.47 -15.48 7.31
N GLN A 439 30.98 -14.45 6.61
CA GLN A 439 32.15 -13.66 7.02
C GLN A 439 31.78 -12.37 7.78
N PHE A 440 30.48 -12.12 7.90
CA PHE A 440 29.94 -10.98 8.62
C PHE A 440 30.09 -11.16 10.14
N LYS A 441 31.05 -10.46 10.76
CA LYS A 441 31.19 -10.35 12.22
C LYS A 441 31.39 -8.90 12.63
N VAL A 442 30.31 -8.14 12.62
CA VAL A 442 30.19 -6.91 13.40
C VAL A 442 29.18 -7.21 14.49
N ASP A 443 29.59 -7.08 15.76
CA ASP A 443 28.67 -7.28 16.87
C ASP A 443 27.48 -6.32 16.70
N SER A 444 26.28 -6.88 16.55
CA SER A 444 25.05 -6.12 16.50
C SER A 444 24.90 -5.27 17.78
N PRO A 445 24.12 -4.18 17.76
CA PRO A 445 23.82 -3.42 18.98
C PRO A 445 23.34 -4.31 20.13
N LEU A 446 22.57 -5.35 19.82
CA LEU A 446 22.10 -6.34 20.78
C LEU A 446 23.22 -7.21 21.36
N GLU A 447 24.20 -7.64 20.55
CA GLU A 447 25.36 -8.40 21.02
C GLU A 447 26.27 -7.56 21.90
N LYS A 448 26.48 -6.30 21.52
CA LYS A 448 27.23 -5.32 22.34
C LYS A 448 26.53 -5.08 23.68
N ALA A 449 25.23 -4.76 23.64
CA ALA A 449 24.40 -4.55 24.82
C ALA A 449 24.42 -5.76 25.76
N PHE A 450 24.22 -6.96 25.20
CA PHE A 450 24.22 -8.18 25.99
C PHE A 450 25.60 -8.51 26.58
N THR A 451 26.68 -8.24 25.84
CA THR A 451 28.06 -8.40 26.34
C THR A 451 28.32 -7.46 27.52
N LEU A 452 27.91 -6.20 27.43
CA LEU A 452 27.99 -5.24 28.54
C LEU A 452 27.16 -5.72 29.74
N PHE A 453 25.93 -6.17 29.50
CA PHE A 453 25.03 -6.71 30.50
C PHE A 453 25.64 -7.90 31.27
N VAL A 454 26.12 -8.95 30.59
CA VAL A 454 26.67 -10.14 31.28
C VAL A 454 27.94 -9.83 32.07
N ASN A 455 28.74 -8.87 31.59
CA ASN A 455 29.95 -8.41 32.29
C ASN A 455 29.59 -7.67 33.58
N GLU A 456 28.59 -6.78 33.56
CA GLU A 456 28.15 -6.06 34.76
C GLU A 456 27.48 -6.99 35.78
N GLN A 457 26.61 -7.90 35.31
CA GLN A 457 25.97 -8.92 36.15
C GLN A 457 26.94 -10.01 36.63
N ARG A 458 28.18 -10.02 36.12
CA ARG A 458 29.24 -11.00 36.44
C ARG A 458 28.82 -12.45 36.17
N ILE A 459 28.08 -12.67 35.08
CA ILE A 459 27.66 -14.02 34.66
C ILE A 459 28.87 -14.73 34.05
N ALA A 460 29.21 -15.92 34.55
CA ALA A 460 30.33 -16.69 34.02
C ALA A 460 30.05 -17.16 32.57
N SER A 461 31.12 -17.31 31.78
CA SER A 461 31.06 -17.65 30.34
C SER A 461 30.29 -18.94 30.03
N ASP A 462 30.21 -19.87 30.97
CA ASP A 462 29.51 -21.15 30.80
C ASP A 462 27.98 -21.01 30.94
N TYR A 463 27.49 -19.84 31.37
CA TYR A 463 26.09 -19.57 31.68
C TYR A 463 25.43 -18.55 30.76
N TYR A 464 26.08 -18.13 29.67
CA TYR A 464 25.46 -17.29 28.66
C TYR A 464 25.89 -17.65 27.24
N ASN A 465 25.09 -17.25 26.27
CA ASN A 465 25.37 -17.35 24.85
C ASN A 465 25.04 -16.02 24.16
N VAL A 466 26.07 -15.38 23.63
CA VAL A 466 25.94 -14.16 22.83
C VAL A 466 25.36 -14.53 21.47
N ASN A 467 24.30 -13.84 21.05
CA ASN A 467 23.63 -14.10 19.79
C ASN A 467 22.96 -12.82 19.28
N HIS A 468 23.12 -12.54 17.99
CA HIS A 468 22.54 -11.36 17.31
C HIS A 468 21.01 -11.25 17.34
N THR A 469 20.26 -12.33 17.65
CA THR A 469 18.78 -12.30 17.68
C THR A 469 18.18 -12.70 19.01
N VAL A 470 18.77 -13.68 19.69
CA VAL A 470 18.24 -14.27 20.93
C VAL A 470 19.36 -14.56 21.93
N PRO A 471 20.07 -13.52 22.42
CA PRO A 471 21.07 -13.75 23.46
C PRO A 471 20.40 -14.36 24.70
N SER A 472 21.09 -15.29 25.34
CA SER A 472 20.52 -16.10 26.40
C SER A 472 21.49 -16.29 27.55
N PHE A 473 20.93 -16.45 28.74
CA PHE A 473 21.69 -16.70 29.96
C PHE A 473 20.90 -17.60 30.91
N MET A 474 21.55 -18.00 31.99
CA MET A 474 20.98 -18.81 33.05
C MET A 474 21.46 -18.32 34.40
N GLU A 475 20.60 -18.44 35.40
CA GLU A 475 20.99 -18.25 36.80
C GLU A 475 21.75 -19.49 37.28
N GLN A 476 22.75 -19.29 38.13
CA GLN A 476 23.62 -20.37 38.60
C GLN A 476 22.83 -21.44 39.36
N GLU A 477 21.81 -21.05 40.12
CA GLU A 477 20.93 -21.94 40.87
C GLU A 477 20.17 -22.90 39.96
N TRP A 478 19.79 -22.47 38.75
CA TRP A 478 19.00 -23.28 37.82
C TRP A 478 19.77 -24.50 37.30
N THR A 479 21.10 -24.45 37.38
CA THR A 479 21.98 -25.55 36.97
C THR A 479 21.99 -26.73 37.95
N GLN A 480 21.43 -26.54 39.16
CA GLN A 480 21.52 -27.49 40.26
C GLN A 480 20.39 -28.55 40.27
N LEU A 481 19.60 -28.62 39.20
CA LEU A 481 18.57 -29.65 39.08
C LEU A 481 19.18 -31.07 39.12
N PRO A 482 18.49 -32.06 39.72
CA PRO A 482 18.95 -33.44 39.75
C PRO A 482 19.21 -34.02 38.35
N SER A 483 20.06 -35.04 38.26
CA SER A 483 20.47 -35.66 36.98
C SER A 483 19.31 -36.25 36.16
N ALA A 484 18.15 -36.51 36.78
CA ALA A 484 16.94 -36.94 36.09
C ALA A 484 16.38 -35.84 35.15
N TYR A 485 16.59 -34.55 35.48
CA TYR A 485 16.10 -33.41 34.71
C TYR A 485 17.11 -32.96 33.63
N ARG A 486 17.78 -33.91 32.98
CA ARG A 486 18.66 -33.60 31.85
C ARG A 486 17.85 -33.42 30.58
N VAL A 487 18.30 -32.49 29.74
CA VAL A 487 17.64 -32.22 28.47
C VAL A 487 17.69 -33.45 27.56
N THR A 488 16.61 -33.71 26.82
CA THR A 488 16.50 -34.90 25.94
C THR A 488 17.19 -34.73 24.59
N GLU A 489 17.67 -33.52 24.29
CA GLU A 489 18.27 -33.15 23.01
C GLU A 489 19.23 -31.98 23.18
N LYS A 490 20.00 -31.65 22.13
CA LYS A 490 20.90 -30.48 22.14
C LYS A 490 20.06 -29.20 22.32
N TYR A 491 20.16 -28.60 23.49
CA TYR A 491 19.41 -27.41 23.86
C TYR A 491 20.35 -26.38 24.48
N TRP A 492 20.92 -25.53 23.63
CA TRP A 492 21.71 -24.34 24.00
C TRP A 492 22.79 -24.63 25.05
N LEU A 493 22.67 -24.04 26.24
CA LEU A 493 23.61 -24.18 27.36
C LEU A 493 23.54 -25.56 28.05
N GLY A 494 22.63 -26.44 27.63
CA GLY A 494 22.55 -27.84 28.10
C GLY A 494 21.66 -28.05 29.33
N TYR A 495 20.92 -27.02 29.76
CA TYR A 495 20.05 -27.07 30.94
C TYR A 495 18.59 -26.81 30.58
N PRO A 496 17.64 -27.35 31.36
CA PRO A 496 16.22 -27.26 31.03
C PRO A 496 15.59 -25.90 31.37
N LEU A 497 16.28 -25.00 32.07
CA LEU A 497 15.79 -23.65 32.40
C LEU A 497 16.72 -22.63 31.77
N ILE A 498 16.19 -21.77 30.90
CA ILE A 498 16.97 -20.74 30.19
C ILE A 498 16.19 -19.43 30.14
N ALA A 499 16.90 -18.31 30.29
CA ALA A 499 16.40 -16.97 30.05
C ALA A 499 16.92 -16.42 28.71
N TRP A 500 16.07 -15.70 27.99
CA TRP A 500 16.38 -15.12 26.67
C TRP A 500 15.99 -13.65 26.67
N PHE A 501 16.86 -12.81 26.12
CA PHE A 501 16.41 -11.54 25.56
C PHE A 501 16.06 -11.72 24.10
N ARG A 502 15.00 -11.06 23.66
CA ARG A 502 14.60 -11.05 22.25
C ARG A 502 14.20 -9.65 21.85
N ARG A 503 14.85 -9.15 20.80
CA ARG A 503 14.41 -7.96 20.08
C ARG A 503 13.21 -8.30 19.20
N ARG A 504 12.19 -7.44 19.20
CA ARG A 504 11.13 -7.45 18.20
C ARG A 504 10.56 -6.05 18.04
N ASN A 505 10.59 -5.52 16.82
CA ASN A 505 10.17 -4.15 16.52
C ASN A 505 10.91 -3.18 17.47
N SER A 506 10.17 -2.32 18.20
CA SER A 506 10.69 -1.36 19.20
C SER A 506 10.65 -1.89 20.64
N THR A 507 10.76 -3.22 20.85
CA THR A 507 10.74 -3.80 22.20
C THR A 507 11.86 -4.79 22.43
N VAL A 508 12.37 -4.79 23.66
CA VAL A 508 13.20 -5.86 24.22
C VAL A 508 12.34 -6.68 25.16
N ARG A 509 12.39 -8.01 25.00
CA ARG A 509 11.60 -8.96 25.79
C ARG A 509 12.49 -9.94 26.51
N LEU A 510 12.30 -10.07 27.83
CA LEU A 510 12.82 -11.16 28.63
C LEU A 510 11.83 -12.34 28.60
N ILE A 511 12.32 -13.54 28.39
CA ILE A 511 11.55 -14.79 28.41
C ILE A 511 12.29 -15.78 29.30
N VAL A 512 11.58 -16.49 30.19
CA VAL A 512 12.10 -17.69 30.86
C VAL A 512 11.32 -18.89 30.36
N GLU A 513 12.03 -19.94 29.98
CA GLU A 513 11.47 -21.13 29.35
C GLU A 513 12.00 -22.43 29.96
N VAL A 514 11.10 -23.40 30.10
CA VAL A 514 11.42 -24.79 30.39
C VAL A 514 11.61 -25.55 29.07
N GLY A 515 12.86 -25.92 28.82
CA GLY A 515 13.34 -26.70 27.69
C GLY A 515 12.93 -28.17 27.70
N PRO A 516 13.45 -28.96 26.74
CA PRO A 516 12.98 -30.31 26.46
C PRO A 516 13.47 -31.27 27.54
N LEU A 517 12.54 -31.86 28.29
CA LEU A 517 12.76 -32.81 29.38
C LEU A 517 11.97 -34.09 29.09
N PRO A 518 12.36 -35.25 29.66
CA PRO A 518 11.52 -36.43 29.57
C PRO A 518 10.15 -36.15 30.22
N HIS A 519 9.09 -36.78 29.70
CA HIS A 519 7.71 -36.36 29.97
C HIS A 519 7.34 -36.36 31.47
N MET A 520 7.82 -37.35 32.23
CA MET A 520 7.56 -37.46 33.67
C MET A 520 8.23 -36.32 34.46
N GLU A 521 9.53 -36.10 34.23
CA GLU A 521 10.32 -35.06 34.87
C GLU A 521 9.86 -33.67 34.46
N ARG A 522 9.48 -33.49 33.19
CA ARG A 522 8.86 -32.27 32.70
C ARG A 522 7.59 -31.96 33.49
N THR A 523 6.67 -32.91 33.56
CA THR A 523 5.39 -32.76 34.25
C THR A 523 5.61 -32.45 35.72
N HIS A 524 6.55 -33.14 36.36
CA HIS A 524 6.89 -32.93 37.76
C HIS A 524 7.50 -31.54 38.01
N LEU A 525 8.43 -31.09 37.16
CA LEU A 525 9.01 -29.74 37.24
C LEU A 525 7.94 -28.66 37.04
N LEU A 526 7.09 -28.79 36.02
CA LEU A 526 6.01 -27.84 35.74
C LEU A 526 4.99 -27.76 36.89
N LYS A 527 4.60 -28.90 37.48
CA LYS A 527 3.74 -28.90 38.68
C LYS A 527 4.41 -28.23 39.87
N SER A 528 5.70 -28.51 40.10
CA SER A 528 6.45 -27.87 41.19
C SER A 528 6.54 -26.35 41.02
N LEU A 529 6.69 -25.87 39.78
CA LEU A 529 6.65 -24.44 39.46
C LEU A 529 5.25 -23.84 39.70
N GLU A 530 4.20 -24.54 39.29
CA GLU A 530 2.80 -24.14 39.52
C GLU A 530 2.46 -24.07 41.01
N GLU A 531 2.91 -25.02 41.82
CA GLU A 531 2.77 -25.02 43.29
C GLU A 531 3.47 -23.83 43.96
N GLN A 532 4.56 -23.32 43.37
CA GLN A 532 5.22 -22.08 43.82
C GLN A 532 4.58 -20.81 43.24
N GLY A 533 3.45 -20.93 42.54
CA GLY A 533 2.68 -19.82 42.00
C GLY A 533 3.21 -19.27 40.68
N ILE A 534 4.04 -20.02 39.94
CA ILE A 534 4.44 -19.66 38.57
C ILE A 534 3.37 -20.18 37.62
N PRO A 535 2.74 -19.31 36.81
CA PRO A 535 1.64 -19.74 35.95
C PRO A 535 2.12 -20.68 34.85
N VAL A 536 1.50 -21.87 34.78
CA VAL A 536 1.72 -22.85 33.72
C VAL A 536 0.41 -23.09 32.98
N ARG A 537 0.44 -23.06 31.64
CA ARG A 537 -0.77 -23.30 30.83
C ARG A 537 -1.09 -24.80 30.82
N ALA A 538 -2.37 -25.17 30.85
CA ALA A 538 -2.80 -26.57 30.83
C ALA A 538 -2.19 -27.39 29.67
N LEU A 539 -2.08 -26.79 28.47
CA LEU A 539 -1.47 -27.41 27.29
C LEU A 539 0.02 -27.76 27.46
N ALA A 540 0.70 -27.21 28.46
CA ALA A 540 2.12 -27.48 28.72
C ALA A 540 2.39 -28.92 29.22
N PHE A 541 1.36 -29.58 29.77
CA PHE A 541 1.44 -30.94 30.32
C PHE A 541 1.18 -32.03 29.29
N GLU A 542 0.83 -31.68 28.05
CA GLU A 542 0.61 -32.66 26.98
C GLU A 542 1.89 -33.42 26.61
N GLU A 543 1.75 -34.72 26.36
CA GLU A 543 2.86 -35.54 25.86
C GLU A 543 3.34 -35.02 24.49
N GLY A 544 4.66 -34.89 24.33
CA GLY A 544 5.28 -34.31 23.13
C GLY A 544 5.56 -32.80 23.18
N ARG A 545 5.10 -32.06 24.21
CA ARG A 545 5.46 -30.65 24.38
C ARG A 545 6.92 -30.49 24.80
N ARG A 546 7.69 -29.77 23.97
CA ARG A 546 9.13 -29.58 24.16
C ARG A 546 9.48 -28.33 24.97
N PHE A 547 8.73 -27.24 24.78
CA PHE A 547 9.06 -25.93 25.34
C PHE A 547 7.87 -25.31 26.05
N THR A 548 8.11 -24.70 27.21
CA THR A 548 7.07 -24.01 27.98
C THR A 548 7.63 -22.73 28.55
N ARG A 549 7.16 -21.61 28.01
CA ARG A 549 7.40 -20.29 28.59
C ARG A 549 6.68 -20.18 29.94
N ILE A 550 7.44 -19.88 30.97
CA ILE A 550 6.95 -19.70 32.34
C ILE A 550 6.99 -18.24 32.81
N TYR A 551 7.72 -17.39 32.09
CA TYR A 551 7.71 -15.94 32.28
C TYR A 551 7.98 -15.23 30.96
N SER A 552 7.35 -14.08 30.75
CA SER A 552 7.79 -13.14 29.73
C SER A 552 7.29 -11.74 29.97
N LYS A 553 8.18 -10.77 29.82
CA LYS A 553 7.89 -9.34 29.91
C LYS A 553 8.64 -8.60 28.82
N ALA A 554 7.99 -7.60 28.22
CA ALA A 554 8.59 -6.74 27.21
C ALA A 554 8.53 -5.29 27.67
N ILE A 555 9.56 -4.54 27.33
CA ILE A 555 9.61 -3.10 27.52
C ILE A 555 9.94 -2.42 26.19
N PRO A 556 9.41 -1.22 25.96
CA PRO A 556 9.76 -0.41 24.80
C PRO A 556 11.20 0.08 24.93
N VAL A 557 11.85 0.26 23.78
CA VAL A 557 13.15 0.93 23.66
C VAL A 557 13.03 1.87 22.47
N GLU A 558 13.46 3.11 22.65
CA GLU A 558 13.32 4.18 21.65
C GLU A 558 14.32 3.94 20.52
N ASN A 559 15.61 3.83 20.86
CA ASN A 559 16.66 3.55 19.89
C ASN A 559 17.17 2.11 19.98
N MET A 560 16.62 1.25 19.12
CA MET A 560 17.04 -0.16 19.02
C MET A 560 18.44 -0.36 18.42
N GLU A 561 19.12 0.71 18.02
CA GLU A 561 20.50 0.71 17.52
C GLU A 561 21.49 1.19 18.58
N ASP A 562 21.00 1.76 19.67
CA ASP A 562 21.83 2.16 20.80
C ASP A 562 22.03 0.97 21.75
N ALA A 563 23.28 0.50 21.82
CA ALA A 563 23.65 -0.60 22.70
C ALA A 563 23.47 -0.25 24.18
N GLU A 564 23.60 1.02 24.57
CA GLU A 564 23.40 1.48 25.94
C GLU A 564 21.91 1.51 26.29
N GLU A 565 21.03 1.96 25.39
CA GLU A 565 19.58 1.90 25.63
C GLU A 565 19.07 0.46 25.71
N LEU A 566 19.52 -0.41 24.80
CA LEU A 566 19.21 -1.84 24.84
C LEU A 566 19.70 -2.50 26.13
N LYS A 567 20.88 -2.11 26.61
CA LYS A 567 21.45 -2.63 27.86
C LYS A 567 20.66 -2.12 29.08
N ALA A 568 20.32 -0.83 29.12
CA ALA A 568 19.46 -0.26 30.16
C ALA A 568 18.09 -0.96 30.21
N ALA A 569 17.54 -1.32 29.05
CA ALA A 569 16.34 -2.11 28.95
C ALA A 569 16.53 -3.54 29.54
N MET A 570 17.63 -4.22 29.22
CA MET A 570 17.95 -5.52 29.81
C MET A 570 18.04 -5.43 31.34
N ASP A 571 18.70 -4.40 31.89
CA ASP A 571 18.79 -4.21 33.34
C ASP A 571 17.41 -3.99 33.96
N GLY A 572 16.58 -3.15 33.32
CA GLY A 572 15.22 -2.87 33.78
C GLY A 572 14.36 -4.13 33.86
N LEU A 573 14.50 -5.04 32.88
CA LEU A 573 13.79 -6.32 32.86
C LEU A 573 14.26 -7.29 33.96
N ILE A 574 15.53 -7.23 34.36
CA ILE A 574 16.12 -8.08 35.39
C ILE A 574 15.87 -7.53 36.79
N ALA A 575 15.87 -6.20 36.94
CA ALA A 575 15.52 -5.52 38.18
C ALA A 575 14.00 -5.51 38.44
N ASP A 576 13.19 -5.88 37.45
CA ASP A 576 11.75 -5.92 37.59
C ASP A 576 11.29 -6.88 38.70
N HIS A 577 10.44 -6.37 39.58
CA HIS A 577 9.95 -7.10 40.74
C HIS A 577 9.22 -8.42 40.40
N GLU A 578 8.54 -8.51 39.25
CA GLU A 578 7.86 -9.75 38.83
C GLU A 578 8.90 -10.80 38.42
N TYR A 579 9.93 -10.40 37.68
CA TYR A 579 11.03 -11.29 37.32
C TYR A 579 11.78 -11.77 38.57
N VAL A 580 12.12 -10.87 39.48
CA VAL A 580 12.79 -11.21 40.75
C VAL A 580 11.98 -12.23 41.54
N ALA A 581 10.66 -12.02 41.66
CA ALA A 581 9.78 -12.96 42.34
C ALA A 581 9.72 -14.33 41.65
N VAL A 582 9.66 -14.36 40.31
CA VAL A 582 9.70 -15.63 39.55
C VAL A 582 11.04 -16.33 39.74
N ARG A 583 12.16 -15.60 39.67
CA ARG A 583 13.51 -16.15 39.88
C ARG A 583 13.63 -16.82 41.25
N GLU A 584 13.18 -16.16 42.31
CA GLU A 584 13.18 -16.73 43.66
C GLU A 584 12.30 -17.98 43.79
N ARG A 585 11.12 -17.99 43.15
CA ARG A 585 10.24 -19.16 43.11
C ARG A 585 10.90 -20.34 42.40
N ILE A 586 11.55 -20.10 41.26
CA ILE A 586 12.32 -21.13 40.54
C ILE A 586 13.44 -21.66 41.44
N ALA A 587 14.20 -20.80 42.11
CA ALA A 587 15.27 -21.23 43.02
C ALA A 587 14.75 -22.13 44.15
N ARG A 588 13.59 -21.81 44.74
CA ARG A 588 12.92 -22.67 45.75
C ARG A 588 12.53 -24.03 45.18
N VAL A 589 12.02 -24.09 43.95
CA VAL A 589 11.70 -25.36 43.28
C VAL A 589 12.96 -26.19 43.08
N VAL A 590 14.02 -25.60 42.53
CA VAL A 590 15.27 -26.32 42.25
C VAL A 590 15.86 -26.88 43.54
N GLU A 591 15.90 -26.10 44.62
CA GLU A 591 16.37 -26.57 45.93
C GLU A 591 15.47 -27.68 46.51
N GLY A 592 14.14 -27.54 46.42
CA GLY A 592 13.22 -28.57 46.88
C GLY A 592 13.35 -29.90 46.12
N LEU A 593 13.64 -29.84 44.82
CA LEU A 593 13.90 -31.03 43.99
C LEU A 593 15.26 -31.65 44.26
N ARG A 594 16.23 -30.89 44.76
CA ARG A 594 17.56 -31.38 45.17
C ARG A 594 17.50 -32.18 46.48
N VAL A 595 16.67 -31.77 47.43
CA VAL A 595 16.59 -32.36 48.79
C VAL A 595 15.74 -33.64 48.82
N LYS A 596 14.81 -33.83 47.88
CA LYS A 596 14.04 -35.09 47.72
C LYS A 596 14.91 -36.17 47.05
N LYS A 597 15.78 -36.80 47.84
CA LYS A 597 16.49 -38.04 47.49
C LYS A 597 16.02 -39.18 48.37
#